data_AF-A0A1Q6WFM8-F1
#
_entry.id   AF-A0A1Q6WFM8-F1
#
_cell.length_a   1.000
_cell.length_b   1.000
_cell.length_c   1.000
_cell.angle_alpha   90.00
_cell.angle_beta   90.00
_cell.angle_gamma   90.00
#
_symmetry.space_group_name_H-M   'P 1'
#
loop_
_entity.id
_entity.type
_entity.pdbx_description
1 polymer ?
#
loop_
_entity_poly.entity_id
_entity_poly.type
_entity_poly.pdbx_seq_one_letter_code
_entity_poly.pdbx_strand_id
1 'polypeptide(L)'
;MRNTFRLTAAGVLAAVLVMACNDGGTAPLSDQAQVLAAEQDQLGAMVDTSFGTAGAALSADPAGATATTADTAPTFWGRLRVVPGGPRPVHHRDVTIQGDTARVEHDITFDGVFLVDTSADGMFDPTAKPLADQMAQHAVLVRDRSLPRGWRVIELSPQDWTVGDPSRRTVVVTDVQVYRNDTLLVEVTDPTALLDVTSHIPRFHVGDTVKVVTAVTNTTGGGFTPLSFVFLHVRHADARGTSWRRVPMVDNGDGTYQRSWIARRTGVDRFVVDALDAATLLLGTADNYRANEVGIPYRIE
;
A
#
# COMPACT_ATOMS: atom_id res chain seq x y z
N MET A 1 3.67 -74.96 8.63
CA MET A 1 3.12 -74.68 9.98
C MET A 1 2.37 -73.36 9.92
N ARG A 2 1.14 -73.36 10.47
CA ARG A 2 0.24 -72.20 10.62
C ARG A 2 0.86 -71.18 11.57
N ASN A 3 0.63 -69.89 11.32
CA ASN A 3 -0.08 -69.07 12.30
C ASN A 3 -0.73 -67.85 11.63
N THR A 4 -1.95 -67.59 12.10
CA THR A 4 -2.96 -66.65 11.62
C THR A 4 -3.13 -65.49 12.60
N PHE A 5 -3.86 -64.44 12.17
CA PHE A 5 -4.49 -63.32 12.92
C PHE A 5 -3.63 -62.06 13.18
N ARG A 6 -4.13 -60.82 13.11
CA ARG A 6 -5.29 -60.08 12.53
C ARG A 6 -4.93 -58.57 12.67
N LEU A 7 -5.17 -57.72 11.67
CA LEU A 7 -6.04 -56.50 11.67
C LEU A 7 -6.00 -55.64 12.97
N THR A 8 -5.82 -54.30 12.97
CA THR A 8 -6.66 -53.26 12.33
C THR A 8 -6.07 -51.84 12.53
N ALA A 9 -6.29 -50.95 11.53
CA ALA A 9 -6.61 -49.48 11.55
C ALA A 9 -5.73 -48.48 12.35
N ALA A 10 -5.55 -47.20 12.05
CA ALA A 10 -5.81 -46.19 11.00
C ALA A 10 -5.09 -44.91 11.55
N GLY A 11 -4.71 -43.85 10.84
CA GLY A 11 -4.96 -43.39 9.50
C GLY A 11 -4.13 -42.12 9.20
N VAL A 12 -4.11 -41.79 7.91
CA VAL A 12 -3.86 -40.49 7.25
C VAL A 12 -2.71 -39.63 7.78
N LEU A 13 -1.56 -39.82 7.12
CA LEU A 13 -0.59 -38.77 6.84
C LEU A 13 -1.16 -37.86 5.74
N ALA A 14 -1.18 -36.55 5.95
CA ALA A 14 -1.15 -35.57 4.86
C ALA A 14 -0.18 -34.47 5.25
N ALA A 15 1.10 -34.73 5.02
CA ALA A 15 2.15 -33.73 5.08
C ALA A 15 2.02 -32.80 3.87
N VAL A 16 1.95 -31.51 4.17
CA VAL A 16 2.19 -30.40 3.23
C VAL A 16 3.64 -30.49 2.76
N LEU A 17 3.85 -30.57 1.45
CA LEU A 17 5.00 -30.05 0.69
C LEU A 17 4.99 -30.63 -0.72
N VAL A 18 4.71 -29.82 -1.74
CA VAL A 18 5.31 -30.02 -3.07
C VAL A 18 5.64 -28.65 -3.67
N MET A 19 6.91 -28.29 -3.60
CA MET A 19 7.59 -27.64 -4.71
C MET A 19 8.84 -28.48 -5.02
N ALA A 20 8.76 -29.27 -6.07
CA ALA A 20 9.92 -29.73 -6.85
C ALA A 20 9.42 -30.09 -8.26
N CYS A 21 10.15 -29.60 -9.25
CA CYS A 21 9.88 -29.66 -10.68
C CYS A 21 9.48 -31.06 -11.15
N ASN A 22 8.43 -31.13 -11.99
CA ASN A 22 8.17 -32.31 -12.80
C ASN A 22 7.62 -31.87 -14.16
N ASP A 23 8.29 -32.26 -15.24
CA ASP A 23 7.75 -32.20 -16.60
C ASP A 23 6.59 -33.21 -16.71
N GLY A 24 5.40 -32.76 -16.34
CA GLY A 24 4.18 -33.53 -16.37
C GLY A 24 3.00 -32.56 -16.31
N GLY A 25 2.14 -32.60 -17.31
CA GLY A 25 1.06 -31.64 -17.54
C GLY A 25 0.39 -31.15 -16.26
N THR A 26 0.62 -29.88 -15.94
CA THR A 26 -0.05 -29.18 -14.85
C THR A 26 -1.55 -29.26 -15.09
N ALA A 27 -2.28 -29.88 -14.16
CA ALA A 27 -3.73 -29.74 -14.13
C ALA A 27 -4.09 -28.25 -14.24
N PRO A 28 -5.09 -27.88 -15.05
CA PRO A 28 -5.44 -26.47 -15.21
C PRO A 28 -5.78 -25.89 -13.83
N LEU A 29 -5.16 -24.75 -13.51
CA LEU A 29 -5.50 -23.97 -12.32
C LEU A 29 -7.01 -23.76 -12.28
N SER A 30 -7.62 -23.82 -11.07
CA SER A 30 -9.02 -23.47 -10.91
C SER A 30 -9.29 -22.07 -11.47
N ASP A 31 -10.50 -21.79 -11.94
CA ASP A 31 -10.84 -20.50 -12.54
C ASP A 31 -10.58 -19.35 -11.54
N GLN A 32 -10.81 -19.58 -10.24
CA GLN A 32 -10.43 -18.65 -9.16
C GLN A 32 -8.92 -18.43 -9.06
N ALA A 33 -8.10 -19.48 -9.16
CA ALA A 33 -6.65 -19.35 -9.15
C ALA A 33 -6.13 -18.61 -10.39
N GLN A 34 -6.80 -18.75 -11.54
CA GLN A 34 -6.48 -18.00 -12.75
C GLN A 34 -6.83 -16.51 -12.59
N VAL A 35 -7.99 -16.19 -12.00
CA VAL A 35 -8.39 -14.81 -11.66
C VAL A 35 -7.36 -14.15 -10.75
N LEU A 36 -6.96 -14.81 -9.66
CA LEU A 36 -5.97 -14.26 -8.72
C LEU A 36 -4.59 -14.11 -9.37
N ALA A 37 -4.19 -15.06 -10.21
CA ALA A 37 -2.95 -14.93 -10.96
C ALA A 37 -3.01 -13.78 -11.98
N ALA A 38 -4.15 -13.56 -12.63
CA ALA A 38 -4.35 -12.47 -13.57
C ALA A 38 -4.32 -11.10 -12.89
N GLU A 39 -4.96 -10.98 -11.73
CA GLU A 39 -4.93 -9.80 -10.87
C GLU A 39 -3.50 -9.50 -10.44
N GLN A 40 -2.78 -10.49 -9.88
CA GLN A 40 -1.38 -10.34 -9.49
C GLN A 40 -0.45 -10.04 -10.66
N ASP A 41 -0.63 -10.64 -11.84
CA ASP A 41 0.23 -10.38 -13.01
C ASP A 41 0.03 -8.95 -13.55
N GLN A 42 -1.21 -8.42 -13.48
CA GLN A 42 -1.56 -7.10 -14.00
C GLN A 42 -1.30 -5.98 -12.97
N LEU A 43 -1.40 -6.29 -11.68
CA LEU A 43 -1.37 -5.32 -10.59
C LEU A 43 -0.23 -5.56 -9.59
N GLY A 44 0.58 -6.62 -9.72
CA GLY A 44 1.48 -7.12 -8.68
C GLY A 44 2.58 -6.18 -8.19
N ALA A 45 2.83 -5.07 -8.88
CA ALA A 45 3.64 -3.96 -8.36
C ALA A 45 2.96 -3.22 -7.20
N MET A 46 1.63 -3.27 -7.14
CA MET A 46 0.78 -2.58 -6.17
C MET A 46 0.70 -3.32 -4.82
N VAL A 47 1.03 -4.62 -4.75
CA VAL A 47 0.85 -5.44 -3.53
C VAL A 47 2.19 -5.77 -2.82
N ASP A 48 3.24 -4.98 -3.08
CA ASP A 48 4.60 -5.27 -2.59
C ASP A 48 4.69 -5.34 -1.05
N THR A 49 5.25 -6.45 -0.53
CA THR A 49 5.50 -6.71 0.89
C THR A 49 6.67 -5.91 1.47
N SER A 50 7.49 -5.28 0.62
CA SER A 50 8.57 -4.38 1.02
C SER A 50 8.15 -2.91 1.18
N PHE A 51 6.87 -2.62 0.93
CA PHE A 51 6.30 -1.29 1.15
C PHE A 51 6.33 -0.92 2.64
N GLY A 52 7.12 0.10 2.97
CA GLY A 52 7.41 0.53 4.35
C GLY A 52 8.82 0.15 4.83
N THR A 53 9.46 -0.87 4.27
CA THR A 53 10.82 -1.31 4.67
C THR A 53 11.88 -0.27 4.32
N ALA A 54 11.75 0.40 3.16
CA ALA A 54 12.56 1.56 2.80
C ALA A 54 12.08 2.87 3.49
N GLY A 55 10.89 2.85 4.10
CA GLY A 55 10.32 3.98 4.82
C GLY A 55 11.13 4.36 6.06
N ALA A 56 11.91 3.43 6.64
CA ALA A 56 12.85 3.70 7.72
C ALA A 56 14.06 4.60 7.30
N ALA A 57 14.15 5.01 6.03
CA ALA A 57 15.21 5.87 5.53
C ALA A 57 14.84 7.36 5.57
N LEU A 58 15.86 8.22 5.43
CA LEU A 58 15.76 9.68 5.39
C LEU A 58 14.65 10.16 4.43
N SER A 59 13.80 11.06 4.91
CA SER A 59 12.91 11.85 4.06
C SER A 59 13.73 12.71 3.10
N ALA A 60 13.31 12.82 1.84
CA ALA A 60 13.96 13.76 0.92
C ALA A 60 13.59 15.20 1.30
N ASP A 61 14.60 16.03 1.62
CA ASP A 61 14.37 17.43 1.95
C ASP A 61 13.71 18.17 0.79
N PRO A 62 12.65 18.97 1.04
CA PRO A 62 12.21 19.96 0.08
C PRO A 62 13.29 21.02 -0.10
N ALA A 63 13.66 21.32 -1.34
CA ALA A 63 14.39 22.54 -1.63
C ALA A 63 13.44 23.74 -1.36
N GLY A 64 13.69 24.49 -0.28
CA GLY A 64 13.07 25.80 -0.05
C GLY A 64 12.02 25.90 1.07
N ALA A 65 12.21 25.24 2.22
CA ALA A 65 11.37 25.50 3.39
C ALA A 65 11.81 26.80 4.11
N THR A 66 10.92 27.79 4.19
CA THR A 66 11.04 28.93 5.11
C THR A 66 10.73 28.50 6.54
N ALA A 67 11.52 28.95 7.51
CA ALA A 67 11.35 28.63 8.91
C ALA A 67 9.99 29.13 9.44
N THR A 68 9.17 28.20 9.94
CA THR A 68 7.93 28.47 10.68
C THR A 68 8.08 27.96 12.11
N THR A 69 7.36 28.57 13.07
CA THR A 69 7.22 28.11 14.47
C THR A 69 6.35 26.84 14.61
N ALA A 70 6.17 26.09 13.52
CA ALA A 70 5.34 24.90 13.45
C ALA A 70 6.15 23.66 13.83
N ASP A 71 5.47 22.63 14.34
CA ASP A 71 6.07 21.32 14.58
C ASP A 71 6.57 20.72 13.27
N THR A 72 7.72 20.05 13.30
CA THR A 72 8.32 19.41 12.14
C THR A 72 8.40 17.91 12.33
N ALA A 73 8.00 17.16 11.30
CA ALA A 73 8.17 15.72 11.29
C ALA A 73 9.65 15.34 11.48
N PRO A 74 9.96 14.28 12.25
CA PRO A 74 11.32 13.81 12.42
C PRO A 74 11.88 13.26 11.12
N THR A 75 13.21 13.29 11.01
CA THR A 75 13.92 12.81 9.81
C THR A 75 13.84 11.30 9.66
N PHE A 76 13.82 10.55 10.77
CA PHE A 76 13.81 9.09 10.80
C PHE A 76 12.52 8.56 11.42
N TRP A 77 11.69 7.94 10.59
CA TRP A 77 10.55 7.16 11.03
C TRP A 77 10.14 6.18 9.93
N GLY A 78 9.47 5.07 10.23
CA GLY A 78 9.02 4.13 9.20
C GLY A 78 8.14 2.99 9.74
N ARG A 79 7.55 2.23 8.82
CA ARG A 79 6.70 1.06 9.12
C ARG A 79 7.40 -0.24 8.78
N LEU A 80 7.64 -1.07 9.79
CA LEU A 80 8.03 -2.46 9.60
C LEU A 80 6.79 -3.35 9.70
N ARG A 81 6.08 -3.52 8.58
CA ARG A 81 4.85 -4.34 8.50
C ARG A 81 5.12 -5.84 8.59
N VAL A 82 6.35 -6.27 8.27
CA VAL A 82 6.80 -7.65 8.40
C VAL A 82 8.05 -7.65 9.28
N VAL A 83 7.87 -8.00 10.55
CA VAL A 83 8.97 -8.08 11.51
C VAL A 83 9.62 -9.46 11.40
N PRO A 84 10.96 -9.57 11.26
CA PRO A 84 11.64 -10.86 11.31
C PRO A 84 11.30 -11.63 12.59
N GLY A 85 10.71 -12.82 12.45
CA GLY A 85 10.25 -13.64 13.57
C GLY A 85 8.93 -13.21 14.22
N GLY A 86 8.30 -12.14 13.74
CA GLY A 86 6.97 -11.69 14.16
C GLY A 86 5.82 -12.40 13.44
N PRO A 87 4.57 -11.98 13.70
CA PRO A 87 3.40 -12.45 12.95
C PRO A 87 3.57 -12.21 11.45
N ARG A 88 3.07 -13.14 10.64
CA ARG A 88 3.01 -12.97 9.19
C ARG A 88 1.76 -12.19 8.81
N PRO A 89 1.80 -11.39 7.72
CA PRO A 89 0.59 -10.78 7.19
C PRO A 89 -0.47 -11.84 6.92
N VAL A 90 -1.72 -11.55 7.28
CA VAL A 90 -2.86 -12.43 6.99
C VAL A 90 -3.53 -11.89 5.73
N HIS A 91 -3.52 -12.71 4.68
CA HIS A 91 -4.19 -12.39 3.42
C HIS A 91 -5.58 -13.01 3.41
N HIS A 92 -6.60 -12.18 3.20
CA HIS A 92 -7.95 -12.61 2.91
C HIS A 92 -8.26 -12.21 1.46
N ARG A 93 -8.61 -13.20 0.64
CA ARG A 93 -8.85 -13.01 -0.79
C ARG A 93 -10.09 -13.78 -1.19
N ASP A 94 -11.14 -13.05 -1.50
CA ASP A 94 -12.42 -13.62 -1.90
C ASP A 94 -12.64 -13.40 -3.39
N VAL A 95 -12.98 -14.47 -4.11
CA VAL A 95 -13.18 -14.45 -5.56
C VAL A 95 -14.56 -14.96 -5.91
N THR A 96 -15.40 -14.06 -6.40
CA THR A 96 -16.75 -14.38 -6.88
C THR A 96 -16.79 -14.33 -8.40
N ILE A 97 -17.01 -15.49 -9.04
CA ILE A 97 -17.13 -15.61 -10.50
C ILE A 97 -18.60 -15.77 -10.88
N GLN A 98 -19.06 -14.93 -11.80
CA GLN A 98 -20.41 -14.96 -12.37
C GLN A 98 -20.29 -14.87 -13.90
N GLY A 99 -20.37 -16.02 -14.58
CA GLY A 99 -20.19 -16.11 -16.03
C GLY A 99 -18.80 -15.67 -16.47
N ASP A 100 -18.73 -14.58 -17.24
CA ASP A 100 -17.50 -14.01 -17.78
C ASP A 100 -16.96 -12.82 -16.95
N THR A 101 -17.49 -12.63 -15.73
CA THR A 101 -17.05 -11.59 -14.81
C THR A 101 -16.58 -12.21 -13.50
N ALA A 102 -15.47 -11.72 -12.96
CA ALA A 102 -14.97 -12.07 -11.64
C ALA A 102 -14.80 -10.80 -10.79
N ARG A 103 -15.20 -10.87 -9.53
CA ARG A 103 -14.92 -9.84 -8.51
C ARG A 103 -13.92 -10.41 -7.52
N VAL A 104 -12.92 -9.62 -7.20
CA VAL A 104 -11.87 -9.94 -6.22
C VAL A 104 -11.92 -8.92 -5.11
N GLU A 105 -12.04 -9.40 -3.88
CA GLU A 105 -11.80 -8.62 -2.67
C GLU A 105 -10.47 -9.07 -2.08
N HIS A 106 -9.60 -8.12 -1.76
CA HIS A 106 -8.26 -8.39 -1.28
C HIS A 106 -7.99 -7.54 -0.04
N ASP A 107 -7.97 -8.22 1.10
CA ASP A 107 -7.60 -7.65 2.38
C ASP A 107 -6.29 -8.24 2.89
N ILE A 108 -5.43 -7.39 3.45
CA ILE A 108 -4.22 -7.83 4.13
C ILE A 108 -4.15 -7.15 5.49
N THR A 109 -4.05 -7.92 6.56
CA THR A 109 -3.78 -7.38 7.90
C THR A 109 -2.31 -7.54 8.25
N PHE A 110 -1.74 -6.52 8.89
CA PHE A 110 -0.35 -6.45 9.29
C PHE A 110 -0.25 -6.19 10.79
N ASP A 111 0.51 -7.04 11.48
CA ASP A 111 0.93 -6.82 12.87
C ASP A 111 2.43 -6.54 12.87
N GLY A 112 2.78 -5.26 12.94
CA GLY A 112 4.13 -4.77 12.76
C GLY A 112 4.57 -3.77 13.83
N VAL A 113 5.61 -3.02 13.49
CA VAL A 113 6.16 -1.96 14.35
C VAL A 113 6.32 -0.67 13.56
N PHE A 114 5.88 0.43 14.16
CA PHE A 114 6.20 1.77 13.71
C PHE A 114 7.44 2.26 14.47
N LEU A 115 8.47 2.65 13.74
CA LEU A 115 9.71 3.19 14.29
C LEU A 115 9.71 4.70 14.12
N VAL A 116 10.10 5.44 15.15
CA VAL A 116 10.28 6.89 15.06
C VAL A 116 11.35 7.37 16.01
N ASP A 117 12.25 8.18 15.48
CA ASP A 117 13.29 8.84 16.24
C ASP A 117 12.90 10.29 16.52
N THR A 118 12.73 10.62 17.80
CA THR A 118 12.34 11.95 18.27
C THR A 118 13.48 12.70 18.94
N SER A 119 14.70 12.15 19.02
CA SER A 119 15.80 12.71 19.82
C SER A 119 16.37 14.02 19.26
N ALA A 120 16.21 14.25 17.96
CA ALA A 120 16.75 15.40 17.23
C ALA A 120 18.26 15.67 17.46
N ASP A 121 19.03 14.64 17.82
CA ASP A 121 20.47 14.72 18.14
C ASP A 121 21.38 14.21 17.00
N GLY A 122 20.78 13.74 15.91
CA GLY A 122 21.48 13.19 14.75
C GLY A 122 22.04 11.78 14.97
N MET A 123 21.81 11.18 16.14
CA MET A 123 21.97 9.75 16.37
C MET A 123 20.69 9.03 15.94
N PHE A 124 20.80 7.74 15.61
CA PHE A 124 19.65 6.93 15.22
C PHE A 124 19.19 6.12 16.44
N ASP A 125 18.25 6.69 17.20
CA ASP A 125 17.73 6.14 18.46
C ASP A 125 16.19 5.98 18.39
N PRO A 126 15.67 5.14 17.48
CA PRO A 126 14.23 5.05 17.26
C PRO A 126 13.50 4.42 18.45
N THR A 127 12.41 5.07 18.85
CA THR A 127 11.35 4.44 19.64
C THR A 127 10.46 3.56 18.76
N ALA A 128 9.82 2.56 19.35
CA ALA A 128 8.96 1.62 18.67
C ALA A 128 7.52 1.70 19.21
N LYS A 129 6.54 1.68 18.31
CA LYS A 129 5.10 1.61 18.61
C LYS A 129 4.50 0.37 17.93
N PRO A 130 3.54 -0.32 18.56
CA PRO A 130 2.77 -1.33 17.85
C PRO A 130 2.07 -0.73 16.63
N LEU A 131 2.16 -1.43 15.50
CA LEU A 131 1.43 -1.12 14.29
C LEU A 131 0.47 -2.27 14.00
N ALA A 132 -0.81 -1.95 13.83
CA ALA A 132 -1.83 -2.87 13.38
C ALA A 132 -2.57 -2.19 12.22
N ASP A 133 -2.21 -2.53 10.98
CA ASP A 133 -2.80 -1.95 9.77
C ASP A 133 -3.62 -3.01 9.02
N GLN A 134 -4.62 -2.57 8.27
CA GLN A 134 -5.31 -3.35 7.26
C GLN A 134 -5.21 -2.62 5.92
N MET A 135 -4.89 -3.33 4.84
CA MET A 135 -5.00 -2.86 3.46
C MET A 135 -6.20 -3.52 2.80
N ALA A 136 -7.06 -2.74 2.15
CA ALA A 136 -8.16 -3.24 1.33
C ALA A 136 -7.99 -2.78 -0.13
N GLN A 137 -8.31 -3.68 -1.07
CA GLN A 137 -8.38 -3.38 -2.50
C GLN A 137 -9.39 -4.29 -3.19
N HIS A 138 -10.13 -3.76 -4.16
CA HIS A 138 -11.12 -4.49 -4.94
C HIS A 138 -10.81 -4.43 -6.43
N ALA A 139 -11.04 -5.53 -7.15
CA ALA A 139 -10.85 -5.59 -8.59
C ALA A 139 -12.01 -6.30 -9.30
N VAL A 140 -12.30 -5.87 -10.52
CA VAL A 140 -13.22 -6.55 -11.42
C VAL A 140 -12.46 -7.00 -12.67
N LEU A 141 -12.62 -8.27 -13.00
CA LEU A 141 -12.01 -8.89 -14.16
C LEU A 141 -13.08 -9.41 -15.11
N VAL A 142 -12.77 -9.38 -16.40
CA VAL A 142 -13.57 -10.04 -17.45
C VAL A 142 -12.78 -11.11 -18.16
N ARG A 143 -13.48 -12.13 -18.64
CA ARG A 143 -12.85 -13.22 -19.37
C ARG A 143 -12.26 -12.69 -20.67
N ASP A 144 -10.98 -12.94 -20.87
CA ASP A 144 -10.22 -12.54 -22.05
C ASP A 144 -9.29 -13.69 -22.46
N ARG A 145 -9.75 -14.49 -23.42
CA ARG A 145 -9.03 -15.69 -23.88
C ARG A 145 -7.76 -15.37 -24.66
N SER A 146 -7.52 -14.10 -24.99
CA SER A 146 -6.27 -13.67 -25.60
C SER A 146 -5.13 -13.54 -24.59
N LEU A 147 -5.44 -13.41 -23.30
CA LEU A 147 -4.44 -13.29 -22.24
C LEU A 147 -4.01 -14.65 -21.69
N PRO A 148 -2.76 -14.80 -21.20
CA PRO A 148 -2.23 -16.07 -20.69
C PRO A 148 -3.04 -16.68 -19.54
N ARG A 149 -3.71 -15.84 -18.75
CA ARG A 149 -4.54 -16.24 -17.60
C ARG A 149 -6.03 -16.29 -17.94
N GLY A 150 -6.44 -15.97 -19.16
CA GLY A 150 -7.84 -15.98 -19.57
C GLY A 150 -8.71 -14.87 -18.95
N TRP A 151 -8.12 -13.92 -18.22
CA TRP A 151 -8.80 -12.87 -17.46
C TRP A 151 -8.06 -11.54 -17.58
N ARG A 152 -8.81 -10.45 -17.73
CA ARG A 152 -8.30 -9.07 -17.83
C ARG A 152 -8.92 -8.20 -16.74
N VAL A 153 -8.10 -7.46 -16.00
CA VAL A 153 -8.61 -6.46 -15.04
C VAL A 153 -9.21 -5.29 -15.82
N ILE A 154 -10.46 -4.94 -15.51
CA ILE A 154 -11.16 -3.80 -16.12
C ILE A 154 -11.46 -2.69 -15.13
N GLU A 155 -11.61 -3.02 -13.85
CA GLU A 155 -11.82 -2.04 -12.80
C GLU A 155 -10.95 -2.39 -11.60
N LEU A 156 -10.47 -1.36 -10.90
CA LEU A 156 -9.61 -1.49 -9.73
C LEU A 156 -9.88 -0.34 -8.78
N SER A 157 -10.07 -0.63 -7.50
CA SER A 157 -10.10 0.41 -6.49
C SER A 157 -8.68 0.88 -6.14
N PRO A 158 -8.53 2.13 -5.66
CA PRO A 158 -7.40 2.49 -4.82
C PRO A 158 -7.14 1.46 -3.72
N GLN A 159 -5.90 1.46 -3.23
CA GLN A 159 -5.56 0.73 -2.02
C GLN A 159 -5.84 1.63 -0.83
N ASP A 160 -6.59 1.13 0.16
CA ASP A 160 -6.86 1.84 1.40
C ASP A 160 -6.16 1.14 2.56
N TRP A 161 -5.22 1.82 3.21
CA TRP A 161 -4.64 1.35 4.47
C TRP A 161 -5.21 2.10 5.65
N THR A 162 -5.79 1.36 6.58
CA THR A 162 -6.35 1.91 7.81
C THR A 162 -5.79 1.22 9.03
N VAL A 163 -5.76 1.92 10.17
CA VAL A 163 -5.46 1.28 11.46
C VAL A 163 -6.55 0.26 11.78
N GLY A 164 -6.17 -0.96 12.18
CA GLY A 164 -7.09 -2.05 12.47
C GLY A 164 -8.13 -1.72 13.54
N ASP A 165 -7.71 -1.00 14.60
CA ASP A 165 -8.59 -0.50 15.66
C ASP A 165 -9.42 0.72 15.17
N PRO A 166 -10.76 0.60 15.02
CA PRO A 166 -11.58 1.70 14.52
C PRO A 166 -11.54 2.95 15.40
N SER A 167 -11.30 2.80 16.70
CA SER A 167 -11.21 3.95 17.63
C SER A 167 -9.98 4.83 17.38
N ARG A 168 -9.02 4.34 16.61
CA ARG A 168 -7.78 5.04 16.25
C ARG A 168 -7.79 5.61 14.82
N ARG A 169 -8.86 5.38 14.05
CA ARG A 169 -9.03 5.91 12.69
C ARG A 169 -9.46 7.38 12.72
N THR A 170 -8.66 8.23 13.37
CA THR A 170 -8.95 9.66 13.53
C THR A 170 -8.38 10.51 12.40
N VAL A 171 -7.42 9.97 11.65
CA VAL A 171 -6.81 10.58 10.46
C VAL A 171 -7.40 9.91 9.22
N VAL A 172 -7.91 10.71 8.30
CA VAL A 172 -8.55 10.22 7.07
C VAL A 172 -8.13 11.08 5.89
N VAL A 173 -7.60 10.43 4.85
CA VAL A 173 -7.43 10.99 3.51
C VAL A 173 -8.80 10.99 2.86
N THR A 174 -9.41 12.16 2.71
CA THR A 174 -10.80 12.29 2.22
C THR A 174 -10.89 12.49 0.72
N ASP A 175 -9.81 12.98 0.10
CA ASP A 175 -9.75 13.24 -1.32
C ASP A 175 -8.30 13.11 -1.83
N VAL A 176 -8.12 12.55 -3.03
CA VAL A 176 -6.85 12.53 -3.75
C VAL A 176 -7.09 12.94 -5.21
N GLN A 177 -6.51 14.06 -5.60
CA GLN A 177 -6.52 14.59 -6.96
C GLN A 177 -5.13 14.46 -7.60
N VAL A 178 -5.12 14.04 -8.86
CA VAL A 178 -3.88 13.76 -9.59
C VAL A 178 -3.88 14.55 -10.88
N TYR A 179 -2.86 15.40 -11.03
CA TYR A 179 -2.68 16.26 -12.18
C TYR A 179 -1.45 15.83 -12.97
N ARG A 180 -1.57 15.89 -14.30
CA ARG A 180 -0.46 15.80 -15.24
C ARG A 180 -0.32 17.12 -15.96
N ASN A 181 0.81 17.78 -15.78
CA ASN A 181 1.08 19.11 -16.36
C ASN A 181 -0.11 20.06 -16.12
N ASP A 182 -0.56 20.11 -14.86
CA ASP A 182 -1.71 20.90 -14.37
C ASP A 182 -3.10 20.52 -14.90
N THR A 183 -3.23 19.44 -15.68
CA THR A 183 -4.52 18.88 -16.07
C THR A 183 -4.94 17.77 -15.11
N LEU A 184 -6.11 17.88 -14.49
CA LEU A 184 -6.67 16.83 -13.63
C LEU A 184 -6.93 15.56 -14.45
N LEU A 185 -6.41 14.42 -13.97
CA LEU A 185 -6.60 13.11 -14.58
C LEU A 185 -7.56 12.22 -13.80
N VAL A 186 -7.46 12.24 -12.47
CA VAL A 186 -8.35 11.47 -11.59
C VAL A 186 -8.54 12.22 -10.28
N GLU A 187 -9.74 12.06 -9.73
CA GLU A 187 -10.16 12.51 -8.40
C GLU A 187 -10.75 11.30 -7.69
N VAL A 188 -10.28 11.05 -6.46
CA VAL A 188 -10.68 9.91 -5.64
C VAL A 188 -11.19 10.42 -4.31
N THR A 189 -12.50 10.41 -4.13
CA THR A 189 -13.18 10.81 -2.88
C THR A 189 -13.64 9.61 -2.04
N ASP A 190 -13.54 8.40 -2.60
CA ASP A 190 -13.87 7.13 -1.95
C ASP A 190 -12.85 6.08 -2.40
N PRO A 191 -11.95 5.61 -1.52
CA PRO A 191 -10.92 4.65 -1.90
C PRO A 191 -11.48 3.24 -2.17
N THR A 192 -12.76 2.98 -1.89
CA THR A 192 -13.46 1.74 -2.23
C THR A 192 -14.08 1.77 -3.63
N ALA A 193 -14.17 2.95 -4.25
CA ALA A 193 -14.75 3.12 -5.58
C ALA A 193 -13.87 2.44 -6.64
N LEU A 194 -14.52 1.68 -7.53
CA LEU A 194 -13.87 1.01 -8.64
C LEU A 194 -13.57 2.00 -9.76
N LEU A 195 -12.29 2.12 -10.12
CA LEU A 195 -11.83 2.96 -11.23
C LEU A 195 -11.66 2.10 -12.48
N ASP A 196 -12.19 2.55 -13.62
CA ASP A 196 -11.95 1.88 -14.90
C ASP A 196 -10.45 1.94 -15.26
N VAL A 197 -9.83 0.78 -15.42
CA VAL A 197 -8.39 0.62 -15.67
C VAL A 197 -7.95 1.30 -16.96
N THR A 198 -8.84 1.36 -17.95
CA THR A 198 -8.50 1.87 -19.29
C THR A 198 -8.49 3.40 -19.31
N SER A 199 -9.47 4.02 -18.63
CA SER A 199 -9.82 5.42 -18.75
C SER A 199 -9.53 6.26 -17.50
N HIS A 200 -9.46 5.65 -16.32
CA HIS A 200 -9.36 6.36 -15.04
C HIS A 200 -8.10 6.03 -14.23
N ILE A 201 -7.26 5.09 -14.68
CA ILE A 201 -5.88 4.99 -14.16
C ILE A 201 -5.03 6.09 -14.79
N PRO A 202 -4.41 6.98 -14.00
CA PRO A 202 -3.48 7.99 -14.49
C PRO A 202 -2.42 7.41 -15.41
N ARG A 203 -2.30 8.02 -16.60
CA ARG A 203 -1.25 7.72 -17.57
C ARG A 203 -0.34 8.93 -17.75
N PHE A 204 0.94 8.69 -17.54
CA PHE A 204 1.99 9.68 -17.69
C PHE A 204 2.95 9.25 -18.80
N HIS A 205 3.65 10.21 -19.37
CA HIS A 205 4.83 9.98 -20.17
C HIS A 205 6.08 10.32 -19.35
N VAL A 206 7.21 9.72 -19.73
CA VAL A 206 8.50 10.13 -19.17
C VAL A 206 8.73 11.63 -19.41
N GLY A 207 9.00 12.37 -18.34
CA GLY A 207 9.19 13.81 -18.34
C GLY A 207 7.97 14.61 -17.87
N ASP A 208 6.80 14.00 -17.76
CA ASP A 208 5.61 14.68 -17.24
C ASP A 208 5.81 15.12 -15.79
N THR A 209 5.30 16.31 -15.49
CA THR A 209 5.16 16.78 -14.10
C THR A 209 3.85 16.25 -13.54
N VAL A 210 3.96 15.40 -12.54
CA VAL A 210 2.82 14.86 -11.80
C VAL A 210 2.67 15.67 -10.52
N LYS A 211 1.47 16.19 -10.26
CA LYS A 211 1.12 16.88 -9.02
C LYS A 211 -0.02 16.11 -8.35
N VAL A 212 0.17 15.75 -7.09
CA VAL A 212 -0.86 15.16 -6.24
C VAL A 212 -1.28 16.20 -5.23
N VAL A 213 -2.59 16.42 -5.14
CA VAL A 213 -3.24 17.25 -4.13
C VAL A 213 -4.16 16.34 -3.33
N THR A 214 -4.23 16.51 -2.02
CA THR A 214 -5.04 15.67 -1.16
C THR A 214 -5.62 16.45 -0.01
N ALA A 215 -6.86 16.14 0.37
CA ALA A 215 -7.47 16.67 1.59
C ALA A 215 -7.37 15.64 2.71
N VAL A 216 -7.00 16.10 3.91
CA VAL A 216 -6.86 15.25 5.09
C VAL A 216 -7.67 15.84 6.24
N THR A 217 -8.42 14.98 6.92
CA THR A 217 -9.08 15.31 8.18
C THR A 217 -8.39 14.60 9.32
N ASN A 218 -8.25 15.28 10.46
CA ASN A 218 -7.72 14.70 11.69
C ASN A 218 -8.53 15.16 12.91
N THR A 219 -9.09 14.19 13.64
CA THR A 219 -9.99 14.41 14.77
C THR A 219 -9.35 14.18 16.15
N THR A 220 -8.06 13.88 16.24
CA THR A 220 -7.38 13.55 17.51
C THR A 220 -7.33 14.73 18.50
N GLY A 221 -7.22 15.98 18.00
CA GLY A 221 -7.22 17.20 18.85
C GLY A 221 -5.96 17.44 19.69
N GLY A 222 -4.79 16.93 19.27
CA GLY A 222 -3.57 16.83 20.08
C GLY A 222 -2.76 18.13 20.34
N GLY A 223 -3.24 19.30 19.93
CA GLY A 223 -2.56 20.59 20.16
C GLY A 223 -1.30 20.87 19.31
N PHE A 224 -0.94 19.96 18.41
CA PHE A 224 0.16 20.14 17.45
C PHE A 224 -0.25 21.01 16.26
N THR A 225 0.71 21.70 15.66
CA THR A 225 0.49 22.46 14.42
C THR A 225 1.60 22.16 13.42
N PRO A 226 1.31 21.51 12.27
CA PRO A 226 -0.02 21.02 11.85
C PRO A 226 -0.52 19.83 12.69
N LEU A 227 -1.82 19.54 12.63
CA LEU A 227 -2.40 18.35 13.29
C LEU A 227 -1.95 17.04 12.64
N SER A 228 -1.61 17.10 11.35
CA SER A 228 -1.18 15.94 10.57
C SER A 228 0.06 16.26 9.75
N PHE A 229 0.90 15.24 9.57
CA PHE A 229 1.95 15.27 8.56
C PHE A 229 1.55 14.36 7.40
N VAL A 230 1.61 14.90 6.19
CA VAL A 230 1.21 14.18 4.98
C VAL A 230 2.42 14.00 4.08
N PHE A 231 2.59 12.77 3.61
CA PHE A 231 3.69 12.39 2.77
C PHE A 231 3.19 11.73 1.51
N LEU A 232 3.94 11.93 0.44
CA LEU A 232 3.77 11.24 -0.81
C LEU A 232 4.87 10.18 -0.94
N HIS A 233 4.46 8.93 -1.04
CA HIS A 233 5.34 7.81 -1.33
C HIS A 233 5.31 7.51 -2.82
N VAL A 234 6.45 7.65 -3.47
CA VAL A 234 6.62 7.42 -4.90
C VAL A 234 7.94 6.72 -5.18
N ARG A 235 7.99 5.91 -6.23
CA ARG A 235 9.25 5.44 -6.80
C ARG A 235 9.80 6.46 -7.78
N HIS A 236 11.12 6.41 -8.00
CA HIS A 236 11.82 7.28 -8.96
C HIS A 236 11.64 8.79 -8.67
N ALA A 237 11.39 9.16 -7.41
CA ALA A 237 11.27 10.56 -7.00
C ALA A 237 12.52 11.38 -7.37
N ASP A 238 13.69 10.74 -7.31
CA ASP A 238 14.98 11.31 -7.64
C ASP A 238 15.56 10.67 -8.92
N ALA A 239 16.48 11.37 -9.58
CA ALA A 239 17.09 10.89 -10.83
C ALA A 239 18.03 9.69 -10.65
N ARG A 240 18.43 9.36 -9.41
CA ARG A 240 19.52 8.42 -9.10
C ARG A 240 19.02 7.07 -8.60
N GLY A 241 17.76 6.97 -8.16
CA GLY A 241 17.19 5.80 -7.51
C GLY A 241 15.88 5.30 -8.12
N THR A 242 15.59 4.02 -7.89
CA THR A 242 14.32 3.36 -8.24
C THR A 242 13.57 2.81 -7.05
N SER A 243 14.09 3.06 -5.85
CA SER A 243 13.45 2.69 -4.60
C SER A 243 12.27 3.60 -4.30
N TRP A 244 11.39 3.11 -3.42
CA TRP A 244 10.40 3.95 -2.77
C TRP A 244 11.08 5.10 -2.03
N ARG A 245 10.51 6.29 -2.18
CA ARG A 245 10.89 7.49 -1.47
C ARG A 245 9.67 8.08 -0.82
N ARG A 246 9.83 8.49 0.43
CA ARG A 246 8.88 9.32 1.13
C ARG A 246 9.26 10.78 0.92
N VAL A 247 8.28 11.58 0.49
CA VAL A 247 8.46 12.98 0.19
C VAL A 247 7.40 13.79 0.95
N PRO A 248 7.79 14.70 1.87
CA PRO A 248 6.82 15.53 2.58
C PRO A 248 5.95 16.33 1.61
N MET A 249 4.64 16.35 1.83
CA MET A 249 3.73 17.23 1.10
C MET A 249 3.69 18.61 1.75
N VAL A 250 3.51 19.65 0.94
CA VAL A 250 3.37 21.03 1.40
C VAL A 250 1.94 21.22 1.89
N ASP A 251 1.77 21.67 3.13
CA ASP A 251 0.48 22.09 3.67
C ASP A 251 0.07 23.44 3.04
N ASN A 252 -1.11 23.50 2.43
CA ASN A 252 -1.63 24.72 1.81
C ASN A 252 -2.34 25.65 2.82
N GLY A 253 -2.53 25.21 4.07
CA GLY A 253 -3.17 25.99 5.14
C GLY A 253 -4.70 25.93 5.14
N ASP A 254 -5.31 25.14 4.27
CA ASP A 254 -6.76 24.99 4.10
C ASP A 254 -7.25 23.54 4.31
N GLY A 255 -6.39 22.69 4.89
CA GLY A 255 -6.65 21.25 5.05
C GLY A 255 -6.26 20.41 3.83
N THR A 256 -5.71 21.04 2.79
CA THR A 256 -5.13 20.34 1.64
C THR A 256 -3.60 20.34 1.67
N TYR A 257 -3.03 19.28 1.10
CA TYR A 257 -1.60 19.06 0.98
C TYR A 257 -1.26 18.79 -0.47
N GLN A 258 -0.09 19.25 -0.92
CA GLN A 258 0.34 19.01 -2.30
C GLN A 258 1.80 18.62 -2.45
N ARG A 259 2.09 17.82 -3.47
CA ARG A 259 3.46 17.55 -3.90
C ARG A 259 3.54 17.25 -5.39
N SER A 260 4.64 17.66 -6.00
CA SER A 260 4.96 17.33 -7.39
C SER A 260 6.21 16.48 -7.51
N TRP A 261 6.23 15.62 -8.53
CA TRP A 261 7.42 14.91 -8.99
C TRP A 261 7.42 14.80 -10.51
N ILE A 262 8.55 14.34 -11.08
CA ILE A 262 8.68 14.09 -12.51
C ILE A 262 8.58 12.59 -12.78
N ALA A 263 7.73 12.17 -13.71
CA ALA A 263 7.67 10.78 -14.16
C ALA A 263 8.97 10.43 -14.92
N ARG A 264 9.70 9.40 -14.48
CA ARG A 264 11.06 9.12 -15.00
C ARG A 264 11.25 7.77 -15.69
N ARG A 265 10.47 6.76 -15.32
CA ARG A 265 10.66 5.40 -15.82
C ARG A 265 9.34 4.79 -16.20
N THR A 266 9.31 4.17 -17.36
CA THR A 266 8.14 3.43 -17.86
C THR A 266 7.81 2.26 -16.94
N GLY A 267 6.53 1.96 -16.80
CA GLY A 267 6.06 0.85 -15.97
C GLY A 267 4.70 1.11 -15.36
N VAL A 268 4.24 0.14 -14.57
CA VAL A 268 3.03 0.24 -13.76
C VAL A 268 3.46 0.26 -12.30
N ASP A 269 2.92 1.21 -11.55
CA ASP A 269 3.18 1.29 -10.11
C ASP A 269 2.02 2.01 -9.41
N ARG A 270 2.22 2.42 -8.18
CA ARG A 270 1.32 3.30 -7.44
C ARG A 270 2.09 4.44 -6.81
N PHE A 271 1.38 5.48 -6.43
CA PHE A 271 1.86 6.39 -5.39
C PHE A 271 0.92 6.28 -4.21
N VAL A 272 1.44 6.55 -3.02
CA VAL A 272 0.66 6.46 -1.79
C VAL A 272 0.70 7.80 -1.09
N VAL A 273 -0.49 8.37 -0.85
CA VAL A 273 -0.66 9.47 0.10
C VAL A 273 -0.72 8.86 1.49
N ASP A 274 0.20 9.23 2.37
CA ASP A 274 0.33 8.72 3.73
C ASP A 274 0.15 9.88 4.71
N ALA A 275 -1.00 9.89 5.39
CA ALA A 275 -1.34 10.88 6.38
C ALA A 275 -1.16 10.29 7.78
N LEU A 276 -0.34 10.94 8.61
CA LEU A 276 -0.11 10.57 10.00
C LEU A 276 -0.59 11.67 10.94
N ASP A 277 -1.11 11.27 12.09
CA ASP A 277 -1.34 12.18 13.21
C ASP A 277 0.01 12.72 13.69
N ALA A 278 0.10 14.01 13.98
CA ALA A 278 1.35 14.63 14.43
C ALA A 278 1.91 13.96 15.70
N ALA A 279 1.05 13.54 16.63
CA ALA A 279 1.51 12.85 17.84
C ALA A 279 2.17 11.51 17.51
N THR A 280 1.74 10.81 16.45
CA THR A 280 2.39 9.57 15.96
C THR A 280 3.88 9.80 15.72
N LEU A 281 4.24 10.98 15.22
CA LEU A 281 5.62 11.31 14.86
C LEU A 281 6.37 12.08 15.95
N LEU A 282 5.68 12.86 16.78
CA LEU A 282 6.32 13.79 17.72
C LEU A 282 6.45 13.25 19.14
N LEU A 283 5.62 12.28 19.52
CA LEU A 283 5.69 11.69 20.87
C LEU A 283 6.33 10.31 20.79
N GLY A 284 7.26 10.00 21.70
CA GLY A 284 7.84 8.65 21.84
C GLY A 284 6.95 7.61 22.54
N THR A 285 5.68 7.94 22.81
CA THR A 285 4.75 7.05 23.53
C THR A 285 4.25 5.90 22.64
N ALA A 286 4.08 4.70 23.19
CA ALA A 286 3.68 3.52 22.41
C ALA A 286 2.24 3.58 21.83
N ASP A 287 1.34 4.36 22.43
CA ASP A 287 -0.11 4.17 22.23
C ASP A 287 -0.80 5.22 21.36
N ASN A 288 -0.09 5.79 20.39
CA ASN A 288 -0.63 6.91 19.61
C ASN A 288 -0.42 6.79 18.10
N TYR A 289 -0.05 5.62 17.60
CA TYR A 289 0.00 5.37 16.15
C TYR A 289 -1.40 5.51 15.54
N ARG A 290 -1.55 6.53 14.68
CA ARG A 290 -2.77 6.85 13.93
C ARG A 290 -2.38 7.34 12.55
N ALA A 291 -2.87 6.64 11.52
CA ALA A 291 -2.57 6.96 10.13
C ALA A 291 -3.67 6.46 9.20
N ASN A 292 -3.70 7.01 8.00
CA ASN A 292 -4.40 6.46 6.85
C ASN A 292 -3.53 6.65 5.60
N GLU A 293 -3.50 5.63 4.75
CA GLU A 293 -2.78 5.69 3.48
C GLU A 293 -3.73 5.36 2.33
N VAL A 294 -3.63 6.10 1.22
CA VAL A 294 -4.39 5.83 0.00
C VAL A 294 -3.45 5.70 -1.19
N GLY A 295 -3.48 4.54 -1.84
CA GLY A 295 -2.60 4.15 -2.93
C GLY A 295 -3.31 4.22 -4.26
N ILE A 296 -2.89 5.15 -5.13
CA ILE A 296 -3.48 5.32 -6.45
C ILE A 296 -2.58 4.63 -7.49
N PRO A 297 -3.12 3.69 -8.27
CA PRO A 297 -2.38 3.06 -9.37
C PRO A 297 -2.06 4.08 -10.46
N TYR A 298 -0.94 3.91 -11.17
CA TYR A 298 -0.63 4.68 -12.37
C TYR A 298 0.19 3.85 -13.37
N ARG A 299 0.26 4.37 -14.60
CA ARG A 299 1.18 3.88 -15.64
C ARG A 299 2.03 5.01 -16.20
N ILE A 300 3.31 4.74 -16.42
CA ILE A 300 4.21 5.59 -17.21
C ILE A 300 4.52 4.88 -18.53
N GLU A 301 4.27 5.56 -19.64
CA GLU A 301 4.46 5.10 -21.02
C GLU A 301 5.63 5.84 -21.71
#